data_AF-A0AAV6WR10-F1
#
_entry.id   AF-A0AAV6WR10-F1
#
_cell.length_a   1.000
_cell.length_b   1.000
_cell.length_c   1.000
_cell.angle_alpha   90.00
_cell.angle_beta   90.00
_cell.angle_gamma   90.00
#
_symmetry.space_group_name_H-M   'P 1'
#
loop_
_entity.id
_entity.type
_entity.pdbx_description
1 polymer ?
#
loop_
_entity_poly.entity_id
_entity_poly.type
_entity_poly.pdbx_seq_one_letter_code
_entity_poly.pdbx_strand_id
1 'polypeptide(L)'
;MYVEIRVTKLSSITPLIKEPKTLFQSLNVAASTTRNREMAKSKNHTAHNQSHKAHRNGIKKPKRHRNISTKGMDPKFLRNQRYARKHNNNKAAEGASEEES
;
A
#
# COMPACT_ATOMS: atom_id res chain seq x y z
N MET A 1 35.06 24.48 -6.74
CA MET A 1 34.84 25.90 -7.10
C MET A 1 34.62 25.96 -8.60
N TYR A 2 33.53 26.61 -9.03
CA TYR A 2 33.17 27.17 -10.35
C TYR A 2 33.88 26.62 -11.62
N VAL A 3 33.21 26.32 -12.74
CA VAL A 3 32.33 27.22 -13.49
C VAL A 3 31.39 26.40 -14.41
N GLU A 4 30.09 26.68 -14.37
CA GLU A 4 29.13 26.36 -15.44
C GLU A 4 29.30 27.35 -16.59
N ILE A 5 29.30 26.93 -17.86
CA ILE A 5 28.69 27.72 -18.97
C ILE A 5 28.03 26.76 -19.98
N ARG A 6 26.74 27.03 -20.23
CA ARG A 6 25.80 26.39 -21.16
C ARG A 6 26.00 26.91 -22.58
N VAL A 7 25.83 26.09 -23.62
CA VAL A 7 25.17 26.52 -24.88
C VAL A 7 24.44 25.34 -25.53
N THR A 8 23.30 25.69 -26.11
CA THR A 8 22.19 24.91 -26.66
C THR A 8 22.36 24.51 -28.14
N LYS A 9 21.47 23.62 -28.58
CA LYS A 9 20.93 23.42 -29.95
C LYS A 9 21.72 22.59 -30.97
N LEU A 10 21.21 21.39 -31.22
CA LEU A 10 20.91 20.88 -32.57
C LEU A 10 19.42 20.47 -32.51
N SER A 11 18.47 21.21 -33.11
CA SER A 11 17.99 21.02 -34.50
C SER A 11 17.87 19.53 -34.84
N SER A 12 16.73 18.90 -35.12
CA SER A 12 15.55 19.34 -35.85
C SER A 12 14.80 18.02 -36.16
N ILE A 13 13.54 17.79 -35.80
CA ILE A 13 12.38 17.73 -36.71
C ILE A 13 11.42 16.73 -36.07
N THR A 14 10.29 17.20 -35.56
CA THR A 14 9.09 16.38 -35.36
C THR A 14 8.14 16.73 -36.51
N PRO A 15 7.68 15.78 -37.34
CA PRO A 15 6.58 16.08 -38.24
C PRO A 15 5.29 16.09 -37.44
N LEU A 16 4.90 17.32 -37.10
CA LEU A 16 3.55 17.78 -36.82
C LEU A 16 2.57 17.21 -37.86
N ILE A 17 1.85 16.13 -37.52
CA ILE A 17 0.68 15.72 -38.28
C ILE A 17 -0.44 16.72 -37.97
N LYS A 18 -0.80 17.43 -39.03
CA LYS A 18 -1.68 18.58 -39.07
C LYS A 18 -3.12 18.09 -39.16
N GLU A 19 -3.87 18.21 -38.08
CA GLU A 19 -5.33 18.03 -38.09
C GLU A 19 -5.97 19.05 -39.07
N PRO A 20 -6.72 18.64 -40.11
CA PRO A 20 -7.46 19.58 -40.93
C PRO A 20 -8.68 20.10 -40.17
N LYS A 21 -8.69 21.42 -39.96
CA LYS A 21 -9.82 22.18 -39.42
C LYS A 21 -10.96 22.28 -40.46
N THR A 22 -12.16 22.12 -39.92
CA THR A 22 -13.48 22.65 -40.34
C THR A 22 -14.22 21.98 -41.50
N LEU A 23 -15.29 21.26 -41.14
CA LEU A 23 -16.61 21.48 -41.71
C LEU A 23 -17.64 21.50 -40.56
N PHE A 24 -17.95 22.72 -40.13
CA PHE A 24 -19.08 22.99 -39.25
C PHE A 24 -20.35 22.77 -40.07
N GLN A 25 -21.01 21.62 -39.92
CA GLN A 25 -22.42 21.48 -40.23
C GLN A 25 -23.20 21.42 -38.92
N SER A 26 -23.92 22.51 -38.71
CA SER A 26 -24.99 22.74 -37.77
C SER A 26 -25.90 21.53 -37.59
N LEU A 27 -26.16 21.17 -36.34
CA LEU A 27 -27.50 20.83 -35.86
C LEU A 27 -27.51 20.98 -34.32
N ASN A 28 -28.05 22.12 -33.91
CA ASN A 28 -28.97 22.34 -32.79
C ASN A 28 -28.83 21.46 -31.53
N VAL A 29 -28.57 22.19 -30.44
CA VAL A 29 -28.90 21.87 -29.05
C VAL A 29 -30.13 20.97 -28.94
N ALA A 30 -29.88 19.71 -28.59
CA ALA A 30 -30.62 19.08 -27.54
C ALA A 30 -29.56 18.46 -26.64
N ALA A 31 -29.30 19.12 -25.51
CA ALA A 31 -28.77 18.43 -24.35
C ALA A 31 -29.51 17.08 -24.30
N SER A 32 -28.80 15.98 -24.52
CA SER A 32 -29.37 14.67 -24.23
C SER A 32 -29.47 14.67 -22.72
N THR A 33 -30.65 15.11 -22.30
CA THR A 33 -31.21 15.05 -20.97
C THR A 33 -30.48 13.93 -20.25
N THR A 34 -29.72 14.28 -19.21
CA THR A 34 -29.50 13.35 -18.11
C THR A 34 -30.90 12.95 -17.69
N ARG A 35 -31.46 11.93 -18.36
CA ARG A 35 -32.71 11.32 -17.99
C ARG A 35 -32.36 10.80 -16.61
N ASN A 36 -32.76 11.58 -15.61
CA ASN A 36 -33.24 11.05 -14.35
C ASN A 36 -34.28 10.00 -14.73
N ARG A 37 -33.81 8.82 -15.15
CA ARG A 37 -34.45 7.59 -14.73
C ARG A 37 -34.38 7.72 -13.22
N GLU A 38 -35.49 8.09 -12.61
CA GLU A 38 -35.76 7.62 -11.26
C GLU A 38 -35.21 6.20 -11.20
N MET A 39 -34.22 6.01 -10.34
CA MET A 39 -33.67 4.71 -10.04
C MET A 39 -34.85 3.84 -9.58
N ALA A 40 -35.49 3.14 -10.52
CA ALA A 40 -36.44 2.09 -10.18
C ALA A 40 -35.72 1.17 -9.19
N LYS A 41 -36.40 0.84 -8.08
CA LYS A 41 -35.80 0.26 -6.87
C LYS A 41 -34.66 -0.71 -7.18
N SER A 42 -33.44 -0.34 -6.81
CA SER A 42 -32.27 -1.22 -6.92
C SER A 42 -32.20 -2.19 -5.74
N LYS A 43 -31.41 -3.26 -5.87
CA LYS A 43 -31.17 -4.18 -4.75
C LYS A 43 -30.36 -3.48 -3.65
N ASN A 44 -30.90 -3.46 -2.43
CA ASN A 44 -30.31 -2.75 -1.30
C ASN A 44 -29.01 -3.39 -0.76
N HIS A 45 -28.82 -4.71 -0.93
CA HIS A 45 -27.63 -5.42 -0.43
C HIS A 45 -27.41 -6.75 -1.17
N THR A 46 -26.15 -7.13 -1.41
CA THR A 46 -25.79 -8.46 -1.93
C THR A 46 -24.40 -8.91 -1.48
N ALA A 47 -24.31 -10.17 -1.02
CA ALA A 47 -23.05 -10.83 -0.68
C ALA A 47 -22.54 -11.80 -1.79
N HIS A 48 -23.27 -11.91 -2.90
CA HIS A 48 -23.11 -13.00 -3.88
C HIS A 48 -21.68 -13.15 -4.44
N ASN A 49 -20.99 -12.05 -4.73
CA ASN A 49 -19.65 -12.09 -5.31
C ASN A 49 -18.53 -11.82 -4.28
N GLN A 50 -18.86 -11.71 -2.99
CA GLN A 50 -17.87 -11.41 -1.96
C GLN A 50 -16.92 -12.59 -1.76
N SER A 51 -17.48 -13.80 -1.63
CA SER A 51 -16.71 -15.03 -1.48
C SER A 51 -15.81 -15.30 -2.70
N HIS A 52 -16.33 -15.12 -3.91
CA HIS A 52 -15.52 -15.31 -5.13
C HIS A 52 -14.34 -14.33 -5.20
N LYS A 53 -14.55 -13.05 -4.87
CA LYS A 53 -13.47 -12.04 -4.82
C LYS A 53 -12.44 -12.35 -3.74
N ALA A 54 -12.88 -12.72 -2.53
CA ALA A 54 -12.00 -13.05 -1.42
C ALA A 54 -11.05 -14.22 -1.74
N HIS A 55 -11.50 -15.20 -2.53
CA HIS A 55 -10.71 -16.37 -2.90
C HIS A 55 -9.84 -16.20 -4.15
N ARG A 56 -10.01 -15.14 -4.96
CA ARG A 56 -9.17 -14.94 -6.17
C ARG A 56 -7.67 -14.91 -5.88
N ASN A 57 -7.27 -14.27 -4.77
CA ASN A 57 -5.88 -14.23 -4.30
C ASN A 57 -5.63 -15.18 -3.11
N GLY A 58 -6.67 -15.91 -2.69
CA GLY A 58 -6.72 -16.74 -1.49
C GLY A 58 -6.76 -15.93 -0.19
N ILE A 59 -7.45 -16.46 0.82
CA ILE A 59 -7.42 -15.93 2.18
C ILE A 59 -6.06 -16.29 2.80
N LYS A 60 -5.23 -15.28 3.08
CA LYS A 60 -3.89 -15.50 3.64
C LYS A 60 -3.97 -15.84 5.12
N LYS A 61 -3.22 -16.87 5.53
CA LYS A 61 -3.07 -17.25 6.95
C LYS A 61 -2.14 -16.26 7.67
N PRO A 62 -2.35 -16.01 8.98
CA PRO A 62 -1.41 -15.21 9.77
C PRO A 62 -0.02 -15.87 9.79
N LYS A 63 1.03 -15.05 9.80
CA LYS A 63 2.42 -15.54 9.83
C LYS A 63 2.77 -16.01 11.24
N ARG A 64 3.42 -17.17 11.35
CA ARG A 64 4.01 -17.65 12.60
C ARG A 64 5.42 -17.09 12.75
N HIS A 65 5.63 -16.30 13.79
CA HIS A 65 6.96 -15.82 14.19
C HIS A 65 7.50 -16.65 15.36
N ARG A 66 8.83 -16.71 15.52
CA ARG A 66 9.47 -17.38 16.67
C ARG A 66 9.05 -16.74 17.99
N ASN A 67 8.94 -15.41 18.01
CA ASN A 67 8.51 -14.63 19.16
C ASN A 67 7.19 -13.92 18.83
N ILE A 68 6.20 -14.06 19.71
CA ILE A 68 4.88 -13.42 19.57
C ILE A 68 4.86 -12.11 20.37
N SER A 69 3.99 -11.17 20.00
CA SER A 69 3.77 -9.95 20.78
C SER A 69 3.27 -10.27 22.19
N THR A 70 3.87 -9.66 23.21
CA THR A 70 3.45 -9.78 24.62
C THR A 70 2.37 -8.78 25.03
N LYS A 71 1.80 -8.02 24.08
CA LYS A 71 0.75 -7.04 24.34
C LYS A 71 -0.50 -7.73 24.88
N GLY A 72 -1.02 -7.24 26.00
CA GLY A 72 -2.19 -7.81 26.67
C GLY A 72 -1.90 -9.00 27.60
N MET A 73 -0.63 -9.36 27.81
CA MET A 73 -0.26 -10.32 28.85
C MET A 73 -0.30 -9.68 30.25
N ASP A 74 -0.52 -10.52 31.26
CA ASP A 74 -0.56 -10.11 32.67
C ASP A 74 0.70 -9.30 33.08
N PRO A 75 0.53 -8.07 33.58
CA PRO A 75 1.64 -7.27 34.08
C PRO A 75 2.52 -7.98 35.12
N LYS A 76 1.95 -8.85 35.97
CA LYS A 76 2.72 -9.58 36.99
C LYS A 76 3.69 -10.57 36.34
N PHE A 77 3.23 -11.31 35.33
CA PHE A 77 4.07 -12.20 34.53
C PHE A 77 5.17 -11.42 33.80
N LEU A 78 4.82 -10.29 33.17
CA LEU A 78 5.79 -9.45 32.44
C LEU A 78 6.88 -8.89 33.37
N ARG A 79 6.48 -8.45 34.58
CA ARG A 79 7.44 -7.95 35.57
C ARG A 79 8.43 -9.03 36.00
N ASN A 80 7.94 -10.25 36.26
CA ASN A 80 8.80 -11.39 36.59
C ASN A 80 9.74 -11.76 35.44
N GLN A 81 9.21 -11.88 34.22
CA GLN A 81 10.00 -12.20 33.03
C GLN A 81 11.14 -11.20 32.79
N ARG A 82 10.90 -9.90 33.05
CA ARG A 82 11.95 -8.87 32.95
C ARG A 82 13.08 -9.09 33.95
N TYR A 83 12.76 -9.38 35.21
CA TYR A 83 13.79 -9.63 36.24
C TYR A 83 14.56 -10.92 35.96
N ALA A 84 13.86 -12.01 35.60
CA ALA A 84 14.50 -13.28 35.26
C ALA A 84 15.50 -13.11 34.09
N ARG A 85 15.10 -12.43 33.01
CA ARG A 85 15.99 -12.16 31.87
C ARG A 85 17.20 -11.30 32.27
N LYS A 86 17.00 -10.29 33.14
CA LYS A 86 18.11 -9.43 33.60
C LYS A 86 19.20 -10.24 34.31
N HIS A 87 18.83 -11.12 35.23
CA HIS A 87 19.80 -11.89 36.01
C HIS A 87 20.36 -13.10 35.25
N ASN A 88 19.58 -13.71 34.35
CA ASN A 88 20.07 -14.80 33.50
C ASN A 88 21.10 -14.32 32.48
N ASN A 89 20.92 -13.13 31.90
CA ASN A 89 21.88 -12.58 30.94
C ASN A 89 23.20 -12.19 31.60
N ASN A 90 23.18 -11.73 32.86
CA ASN A 90 24.40 -11.44 33.61
C ASN A 90 25.17 -12.72 33.94
N LYS A 91 24.47 -13.78 34.37
CA LYS A 91 25.10 -15.08 34.63
C LYS A 91 25.64 -15.75 33.36
N ALA A 92 24.96 -15.59 32.22
CA ALA A 92 25.46 -16.08 30.94
C ALA A 92 26.70 -15.30 30.45
N ALA A 93 26.82 -14.02 30.80
CA ALA A 93 28.01 -13.22 30.50
C ALA A 93 29.20 -13.56 31.41
N GLU A 94 28.95 -13.78 32.71
CA GLU A 94 29.97 -14.21 33.68
C GLU A 94 30.47 -15.64 33.42
N GLY A 95 29.56 -16.59 33.14
CA GLY A 95 29.92 -17.96 32.79
C GLY A 95 30.68 -18.08 31.46
N ALA A 96 30.46 -17.16 30.51
CA ALA A 96 31.24 -17.11 29.26
C ALA A 96 32.66 -16.58 29.47
N SER A 97 32.92 -15.79 30.52
CA SER A 97 34.27 -15.32 30.86
C SER A 97 35.09 -16.28 31.73
N GLU A 98 34.44 -17.24 32.40
CA GLU A 98 35.11 -18.26 33.23
C GLU A 98 35.55 -19.50 32.44
N GLU A 99 34.95 -19.79 31.28
CA GLU A 99 35.36 -20.91 30.41
C GLU A 99 36.57 -20.59 29.50
N GLU A 100 37.08 -19.35 29.53
CA GLU A 100 38.21 -18.87 28.70
C GLU A 100 39.50 -18.60 29.51
N SER A 101 39.60 -19.06 30.76
CA SER A 101 40.81 -18.96 31.63
C SER A 101 41.33 -20.32 32.11
#